data_AF-A0A1I5FDC1-F1
#
_entry.id   AF-A0A1I5FDC1-F1
#
_cell.length_a   1.000
_cell.length_b   1.000
_cell.length_c   1.000
_cell.angle_alpha   90.00
_cell.angle_beta   90.00
_cell.angle_gamma   90.00
#
_symmetry.space_group_name_H-M   'P 1'
#
loop_
_entity.id
_entity.type
_entity.pdbx_description
1 polymer ?
#
loop_
_entity_poly.entity_id
_entity_poly.type
_entity_poly.pdbx_seq_one_letter_code
_entity_poly.pdbx_strand_id
1 'polypeptide(L)'
;MRDNLDETSSIFDESFNAGLPVHRRELLHIFLRVFVWIGMVLSGLVTLLAVMNFFSFRDIAEGNPGYGTGYIVSMSVMCLIPGAILFLMTFPVWMGAKWAINLNVIMAVVWGFLLLSIVLTMGLPAVMLMIPSAIYLVPYWIFLFVIRDKWNK
;
A
#
# COMPACT_ATOMS: atom_id res chain seq x y z
N MET A 1 -11.57 -65.18 -11.29
CA MET A 1 -10.74 -63.97 -11.21
C MET A 1 -11.41 -62.93 -12.08
N ARG A 2 -12.01 -61.90 -11.49
CA ARG A 2 -12.59 -60.76 -12.22
C ARG A 2 -11.49 -59.71 -12.26
N ASP A 3 -10.92 -59.51 -13.45
CA ASP A 3 -10.06 -58.37 -13.71
C ASP A 3 -10.94 -57.12 -13.70
N ASN A 4 -10.70 -56.26 -12.71
CA ASN A 4 -11.21 -54.89 -12.66
C ASN A 4 -10.46 -54.08 -13.72
N LEU A 5 -10.99 -54.09 -14.94
CA LEU A 5 -10.74 -53.02 -15.89
C LEU A 5 -11.65 -51.86 -15.50
N ASP A 6 -11.15 -50.63 -15.64
CA ASP A 6 -11.86 -49.34 -15.49
C ASP A 6 -11.41 -48.47 -14.31
N GLU A 7 -10.10 -48.34 -14.11
CA GLU A 7 -9.51 -47.09 -13.60
C GLU A 7 -8.63 -46.48 -14.70
N THR A 8 -9.26 -46.09 -15.81
CA THR A 8 -8.66 -45.07 -16.68
C THR A 8 -8.89 -43.73 -16.00
N SER A 9 -8.00 -43.36 -15.09
CA SER A 9 -7.88 -42.00 -14.59
C SER A 9 -7.61 -41.08 -15.79
N SER A 10 -8.66 -40.42 -16.26
CA SER A 10 -8.58 -39.43 -17.33
C SER A 10 -7.65 -38.31 -16.86
N ILE A 11 -6.46 -38.24 -17.46
CA ILE A 11 -5.49 -37.15 -17.36
C ILE A 11 -6.13 -35.76 -17.58
N PHE A 12 -7.31 -35.72 -18.21
CA PHE A 12 -8.04 -34.49 -18.48
C PHE A 12 -9.05 -34.12 -17.38
N ASP A 13 -9.47 -35.02 -16.49
CA ASP A 13 -10.60 -34.75 -15.59
C ASP A 13 -10.22 -33.88 -14.38
N GLU A 14 -8.98 -33.95 -13.90
CA GLU A 14 -8.51 -33.09 -12.80
C GLU A 14 -8.05 -31.70 -13.28
N SER A 15 -7.49 -31.61 -14.49
CA SER A 15 -6.97 -30.35 -15.03
C SER A 15 -8.04 -29.49 -15.70
N PHE A 16 -9.12 -30.07 -16.25
CA PHE A 16 -10.27 -29.31 -16.75
C PHE A 16 -11.20 -28.82 -15.64
N ASN A 17 -11.32 -29.56 -14.53
CA ASN A 17 -12.12 -29.13 -13.37
C ASN A 17 -11.39 -28.14 -12.46
N ALA A 18 -10.08 -27.97 -12.63
CA ALA A 18 -9.35 -26.84 -12.09
C ALA A 18 -9.79 -25.57 -12.84
N GLY A 19 -10.90 -24.98 -12.41
CA GLY A 19 -11.46 -23.75 -12.99
C GLY A 19 -10.36 -22.74 -13.31
N LEU A 20 -10.48 -22.09 -14.46
CA LEU A 20 -9.48 -21.17 -15.01
C LEU A 20 -8.87 -20.29 -13.89
N PRO A 21 -7.54 -20.18 -13.79
CA PRO A 21 -6.90 -19.37 -12.76
C PRO A 21 -7.33 -17.91 -12.95
N VAL A 22 -8.32 -17.48 -12.16
CA VAL A 22 -8.84 -16.12 -12.20
C VAL A 22 -7.70 -15.18 -11.84
N HIS A 23 -7.37 -14.25 -12.74
CA HIS A 23 -6.34 -13.27 -12.47
C HIS A 23 -6.82 -12.38 -11.33
N ARG A 24 -6.07 -12.30 -10.22
CA ARG A 24 -6.47 -11.53 -9.03
C ARG A 24 -6.82 -10.07 -9.32
N ARG A 25 -6.20 -9.49 -10.36
CA ARG A 25 -6.51 -8.14 -10.86
C ARG A 25 -7.95 -7.98 -11.35
N GLU A 26 -8.59 -9.06 -11.81
CA GLU A 26 -9.98 -9.07 -12.27
C GLU A 26 -10.97 -9.03 -11.09
N LEU A 27 -10.56 -9.51 -9.92
CA LEU A 27 -11.34 -9.41 -8.67
C LEU A 27 -11.45 -7.95 -8.17
N LEU A 28 -10.61 -7.05 -8.68
CA LEU A 28 -10.67 -5.63 -8.33
C LEU A 28 -11.89 -4.99 -9.02
N HIS A 29 -12.89 -4.63 -8.21
CA HIS A 29 -13.98 -3.74 -8.63
C HIS A 29 -13.42 -2.42 -9.19
N ILE A 30 -14.16 -1.80 -10.11
CA ILE A 30 -13.80 -0.51 -10.73
C ILE A 30 -13.40 0.53 -9.67
N PHE A 31 -14.17 0.65 -8.58
CA PHE A 31 -13.86 1.59 -7.51
C PHE A 31 -12.49 1.33 -6.88
N LEU A 32 -12.16 0.09 -6.55
CA LEU A 32 -10.87 -0.25 -5.95
C LEU A 32 -9.70 0.01 -6.91
N ARG A 33 -9.88 -0.19 -8.22
CA ARG A 33 -8.87 0.19 -9.21
C ARG A 33 -8.63 1.70 -9.24
N VAL A 34 -9.69 2.50 -9.15
CA VAL A 34 -9.60 3.96 -9.08
C VAL A 34 -8.81 4.37 -7.84
N PHE A 35 -9.12 3.80 -6.66
CA PHE A 35 -8.36 4.07 -5.44
C PHE A 35 -6.88 3.68 -5.58
N VAL A 36 -6.58 2.49 -6.12
CA VAL A 36 -5.19 2.05 -6.35
C VAL A 36 -4.44 3.03 -7.25
N TRP A 37 -5.05 3.50 -8.34
CA TRP A 37 -4.46 4.52 -9.22
C TRP A 37 -4.24 5.84 -8.50
N ILE A 38 -5.24 6.33 -7.76
CA ILE A 38 -5.12 7.56 -6.96
C ILE A 38 -3.96 7.45 -5.98
N GLY A 39 -3.84 6.34 -5.25
CA GLY A 39 -2.76 6.15 -4.30
C GLY A 39 -1.39 6.03 -4.96
N MET A 40 -1.27 5.40 -6.13
CA MET A 40 -0.02 5.40 -6.90
C MET A 40 0.37 6.82 -7.32
N VAL A 41 -0.56 7.61 -7.87
CA VAL A 41 -0.32 9.01 -8.25
C VAL A 41 0.07 9.85 -7.02
N LEU A 42 -0.68 9.71 -5.93
CA LEU A 42 -0.41 10.42 -4.68
C LEU A 42 0.96 10.05 -4.10
N SER A 43 1.34 8.78 -4.15
CA SER A 43 2.68 8.34 -3.71
C SER A 43 3.79 8.98 -4.54
N GLY A 44 3.60 9.09 -5.86
CA GLY A 44 4.52 9.77 -6.76
C GLY A 44 4.64 11.25 -6.45
N LEU A 45 3.52 11.94 -6.23
CA LEU A 45 3.49 13.36 -5.88
C LEU A 45 4.17 13.64 -4.53
N VAL A 46 3.88 12.84 -3.50
CA VAL A 46 4.51 12.97 -2.17
C VAL A 46 6.02 12.72 -2.26
N THR A 47 6.43 11.68 -2.99
CA THR A 47 7.85 11.36 -3.17
C THR A 47 8.57 12.47 -3.94
N LEU A 48 7.95 12.98 -5.01
CA LEU A 48 8.49 14.11 -5.78
C LEU A 48 8.67 15.35 -4.90
N LEU A 49 7.66 15.69 -4.08
CA LEU A 49 7.73 16.82 -3.16
C LEU A 49 8.85 16.64 -2.13
N ALA A 50 9.02 15.44 -1.58
CA ALA A 50 10.10 15.13 -0.65
C ALA A 50 11.49 15.26 -1.32
N VAL A 51 11.62 14.79 -2.56
CA VAL A 51 12.85 14.93 -3.36
C VAL A 51 13.16 16.40 -3.66
N MET A 52 12.16 17.20 -4.03
CA MET A 52 12.34 18.65 -4.23
C MET A 52 12.82 19.36 -2.97
N ASN A 53 12.28 19.00 -1.80
CA ASN A 53 12.75 19.53 -0.52
C ASN A 53 14.20 19.11 -0.23
N PHE A 54 14.59 17.89 -0.60
CA PHE A 54 15.97 17.44 -0.45
C PHE A 54 16.95 18.24 -1.32
N PHE A 55 16.59 18.60 -2.56
CA PHE A 55 17.42 19.47 -3.39
C PHE A 55 17.52 20.90 -2.85
N SER A 56 16.52 21.35 -2.10
CA SER A 56 16.49 22.66 -1.43
C SER A 56 17.17 22.65 -0.06
N PHE A 57 17.92 21.58 0.26
CA PHE A 57 18.55 21.36 1.57
C PHE A 57 19.42 22.54 2.03
N ARG A 58 20.17 23.15 1.11
CA ARG A 58 21.06 24.27 1.42
C ARG A 58 20.28 25.46 1.97
N ASP A 59 19.20 25.83 1.30
CA ASP A 59 18.35 26.96 1.70
C ASP A 59 17.68 26.68 3.05
N ILE A 60 17.27 25.43 3.29
CA ILE A 60 16.69 24.98 4.57
C ILE A 60 17.73 25.06 5.71
N ALA A 61 18.98 24.67 5.44
CA ALA A 61 20.07 24.71 6.42
C ALA A 61 20.51 26.14 6.75
N GLU A 62 20.62 27.00 5.74
CA GLU A 62 20.94 28.42 5.93
C GLU A 62 19.81 29.17 6.64
N GLY A 63 18.54 28.82 6.37
CA GLY A 63 17.37 29.39 7.03
C GLY A 63 17.15 28.93 8.48
N ASN A 64 17.81 27.86 8.92
CA ASN A 64 17.65 27.31 10.27
C ASN A 64 19.01 26.96 10.93
N PRO A 65 19.86 27.97 11.21
CA PRO A 65 21.23 27.74 11.69
C PRO A 65 21.29 27.08 13.08
N GLY A 66 20.18 27.04 13.82
CA GLY A 66 20.08 26.38 15.13
C GLY A 66 19.98 24.85 15.07
N TYR A 67 19.70 24.26 13.90
CA TYR A 67 19.63 22.82 13.74
C TYR A 67 20.90 22.25 13.12
N GLY A 68 21.43 21.17 13.71
CA GLY A 68 22.56 20.47 13.13
C GLY A 68 22.21 19.85 11.77
N THR A 69 23.17 19.81 10.85
CA THR A 69 23.05 19.20 9.51
C THR A 69 22.40 17.81 9.55
N GLY A 70 22.77 16.97 10.53
CA GLY A 70 22.20 15.63 10.70
C GLY A 70 20.70 15.63 11.01
N TYR A 71 20.20 16.63 11.75
CA TYR A 71 18.77 16.78 12.03
C TYR A 71 18.00 17.14 10.75
N ILE A 72 18.52 18.05 9.95
CA ILE A 72 17.87 18.49 8.70
C ILE A 72 17.85 17.37 7.67
N VAL A 73 18.95 16.63 7.52
CA VAL A 73 19.03 15.45 6.63
C VAL A 73 18.04 14.38 7.09
N SER A 74 17.99 14.07 8.38
CA SER A 74 17.08 13.05 8.90
C SER A 74 15.62 13.44 8.70
N MET A 75 15.23 14.69 8.97
CA MET A 75 13.87 15.18 8.66
C MET A 75 13.54 15.08 7.17
N SER A 76 14.47 15.44 6.29
CA SER A 76 14.26 15.39 4.83
C SER A 76 14.04 13.96 4.34
N VAL A 77 14.78 12.98 4.89
CA VAL A 77 14.59 11.56 4.58
C VAL A 77 13.26 11.04 5.14
N MET A 78 12.86 11.46 6.33
CA MET A 78 11.58 11.05 6.94
C MET A 78 10.37 11.47 6.10
N CYS A 79 10.46 12.56 5.34
CA CYS A 79 9.42 12.98 4.39
C CYS A 79 9.16 11.97 3.26
N LEU A 80 10.08 11.04 2.97
CA LEU A 80 9.87 9.98 1.97
C LEU A 80 8.98 8.84 2.49
N ILE A 81 8.90 8.65 3.81
CA ILE A 81 8.20 7.51 4.42
C ILE A 81 6.72 7.46 4.03
N PRO A 82 5.94 8.56 4.09
CA PRO A 82 4.53 8.51 3.70
C PRO A 82 4.34 8.12 2.22
N GLY A 83 5.19 8.61 1.32
CA GLY A 83 5.18 8.25 -0.10
C GLY A 83 5.48 6.77 -0.30
N ALA A 84 6.51 6.25 0.37
CA ALA A 84 6.87 4.84 0.32
C ALA A 84 5.74 3.93 0.85
N ILE A 85 5.08 4.30 1.96
CA ILE A 85 3.96 3.53 2.50
C ILE A 85 2.81 3.49 1.49
N LEU A 86 2.40 4.63 0.93
CA LEU A 86 1.32 4.69 -0.07
C LEU A 86 1.64 3.87 -1.32
N PHE A 87 2.88 3.92 -1.78
CA PHE A 87 3.33 3.10 -2.92
C PHE A 87 3.27 1.61 -2.57
N LEU A 88 3.82 1.20 -1.43
CA LEU A 88 3.79 -0.19 -0.98
C LEU A 88 2.38 -0.70 -0.73
N MET A 89 1.44 0.15 -0.33
CA MET A 89 0.03 -0.23 -0.19
C MET A 89 -0.62 -0.53 -1.55
N THR A 90 -0.36 0.29 -2.57
CA THR A 90 -1.10 0.27 -3.83
C THR A 90 -0.45 -0.58 -4.92
N PHE A 91 0.88 -0.55 -5.04
CA PHE A 91 1.60 -1.22 -6.12
C PHE A 91 1.46 -2.77 -6.09
N PRO A 92 1.61 -3.47 -4.95
CA PRO A 92 1.40 -4.91 -4.88
C PRO A 92 -0.04 -5.34 -5.18
N VAL A 93 -1.03 -4.51 -4.83
CA VAL A 93 -2.43 -4.74 -5.16
C VAL A 93 -2.65 -4.61 -6.66
N TRP A 94 -2.05 -3.60 -7.29
CA TRP A 94 -2.07 -3.42 -8.75
C TRP A 94 -1.44 -4.61 -9.48
N MET A 95 -0.32 -5.14 -8.97
CA MET A 95 0.38 -6.31 -9.49
C MET A 95 -0.36 -7.64 -9.24
N GLY A 96 -1.45 -7.65 -8.47
CA GLY A 96 -2.17 -8.88 -8.16
C GLY A 96 -1.43 -9.81 -7.20
N ALA A 97 -0.51 -9.29 -6.37
CA ALA A 97 0.31 -10.12 -5.49
C ALA A 97 -0.53 -10.78 -4.38
N LYS A 98 -0.33 -12.09 -4.15
CA LYS A 98 -1.08 -12.86 -3.12
C LYS A 98 -0.97 -12.24 -1.73
N TRP A 99 0.21 -11.72 -1.38
CA TRP A 99 0.51 -11.14 -0.08
C TRP A 99 0.09 -9.66 0.06
N ALA A 100 -0.45 -9.03 -0.99
CA ALA A 100 -0.75 -7.61 -1.01
C ALA A 100 -1.73 -7.17 0.09
N ILE A 101 -2.75 -7.99 0.38
CA ILE A 101 -3.73 -7.65 1.42
C ILE A 101 -3.12 -7.73 2.81
N ASN A 102 -2.31 -8.75 3.10
CA ASN A 102 -1.63 -8.87 4.38
C ASN A 102 -0.61 -7.74 4.57
N LEU A 103 0.10 -7.32 3.52
CA LEU A 103 0.95 -6.14 3.57
C LEU A 103 0.15 -4.88 3.88
N ASN A 104 -1.03 -4.70 3.28
CA ASN A 104 -1.88 -3.53 3.56
C ASN A 104 -2.31 -3.46 5.03
N VAL A 105 -2.51 -4.60 5.70
CA VAL A 105 -2.73 -4.65 7.15
C VAL A 105 -1.51 -4.15 7.93
N ILE A 106 -0.32 -4.62 7.57
CA ILE A 106 0.94 -4.17 8.20
C ILE A 106 1.11 -2.66 7.99
N MET A 107 0.87 -2.18 6.77
CA MET A 107 0.97 -0.75 6.44
C MET A 107 -0.08 0.09 7.18
N ALA A 108 -1.27 -0.43 7.44
CA ALA A 108 -2.26 0.25 8.27
C ALA A 108 -1.77 0.44 9.72
N VAL A 109 -1.13 -0.58 10.28
CA VAL A 109 -0.53 -0.50 11.62
C VAL A 109 0.64 0.50 11.63
N VAL A 110 1.55 0.42 10.65
CA VAL A 110 2.67 1.37 10.51
C VAL A 110 2.16 2.80 10.36
N TRP A 111 1.12 3.01 9.56
CA TRP A 111 0.48 4.32 9.41
C TRP A 111 -0.10 4.80 10.74
N GLY A 112 -0.80 3.95 11.49
CA GLY A 112 -1.31 4.27 12.82
C GLY A 112 -0.22 4.70 13.80
N PHE A 113 0.94 4.04 13.81
CA PHE A 113 2.09 4.45 14.62
C PHE A 113 2.66 5.79 14.18
N LEU A 114 2.72 6.05 12.86
CA LEU A 114 3.15 7.34 12.33
C LEU A 114 2.17 8.47 12.70
N LEU A 115 0.87 8.20 12.70
CA LEU A 115 -0.13 9.14 13.21
C LEU A 115 0.10 9.44 14.70
N LEU A 116 0.29 8.39 15.50
CA LEU A 116 0.53 8.54 16.94
C LEU A 116 1.79 9.35 17.22
N SER A 117 2.90 9.12 16.51
CA SER A 117 4.13 9.86 16.72
C SER A 117 3.99 11.35 16.35
N ILE A 118 3.25 11.67 15.30
CA ILE A 118 2.95 13.06 14.92
C ILE A 118 2.12 13.75 16.00
N VAL A 119 1.09 13.08 16.53
CA VAL A 119 0.27 13.65 17.62
C VAL A 119 1.09 13.88 18.88
N LEU A 120 1.98 12.93 19.24
CA LEU A 120 2.83 13.06 20.42
C LEU A 120 3.88 14.16 20.30
N THR A 121 4.32 14.49 19.08
CA THR A 121 5.41 15.47 18.84
C THR A 121 4.90 16.87 18.48
N MET A 122 3.81 16.96 17.71
CA MET A 122 3.27 18.22 17.18
C MET A 122 1.90 18.59 17.77
N GLY A 123 1.32 17.71 18.60
CA GLY A 123 0.03 17.91 19.25
C GLY A 123 -1.18 17.58 18.37
N LEU A 124 -2.37 17.68 18.97
CA LEU A 124 -3.65 17.38 18.32
C LEU A 124 -3.92 18.17 17.01
N PRO A 125 -3.51 19.45 16.87
CA PRO A 125 -3.73 20.20 15.63
C PRO A 125 -3.08 19.57 14.40
N ALA A 126 -1.98 18.83 14.57
CA ALA A 126 -1.31 18.13 13.47
C ALA A 126 -2.18 17.04 12.84
N VAL A 127 -3.20 16.53 13.56
CA VAL A 127 -4.21 15.59 13.01
C VAL A 127 -4.99 16.21 11.86
N MET A 128 -5.18 17.53 11.84
CA MET A 128 -5.92 18.21 10.77
C MET A 128 -5.22 18.09 9.41
N LEU A 129 -3.89 18.06 9.40
CA LEU A 129 -3.08 17.80 8.19
C LEU A 129 -3.30 16.37 7.64
N MET A 130 -3.86 15.48 8.45
CA MET A 130 -3.99 14.05 8.15
C MET A 130 -5.41 13.64 7.78
N ILE A 131 -6.42 14.49 7.99
CA ILE A 131 -7.82 14.26 7.58
C ILE A 131 -7.92 13.86 6.09
N PRO A 132 -7.24 14.52 5.14
CA PRO A 132 -7.29 14.12 3.73
C PRO A 132 -6.82 12.67 3.50
N SER A 133 -5.80 12.23 4.24
CA SER A 133 -5.30 10.86 4.14
C SER A 133 -6.31 9.85 4.69
N ALA A 134 -7.00 10.16 5.79
CA ALA A 134 -8.01 9.28 6.38
C ALA A 134 -9.24 9.15 5.45
N ILE A 135 -9.67 10.24 4.82
CA ILE A 135 -10.77 10.24 3.85
C ILE A 135 -10.47 9.31 2.66
N TYR A 136 -9.21 9.22 2.24
CA TYR A 136 -8.78 8.30 1.19
C TYR A 136 -8.57 6.85 1.68
N LEU A 137 -7.85 6.67 2.80
CA LEU A 137 -7.40 5.35 3.27
C LEU A 137 -8.53 4.48 3.82
N VAL A 138 -9.51 5.08 4.50
CA VAL A 138 -10.64 4.35 5.08
C VAL A 138 -11.46 3.62 4.00
N PRO A 139 -12.01 4.30 2.96
CA PRO A 139 -12.76 3.60 1.92
C PRO A 139 -11.88 2.61 1.15
N TYR A 140 -10.61 2.93 0.90
CA TYR A 140 -9.67 2.01 0.27
C TYR A 140 -9.54 0.68 1.04
N TRP A 141 -9.31 0.73 2.36
CA TRP A 141 -9.22 -0.47 3.18
C TRP A 141 -10.52 -1.25 3.26
N ILE A 142 -11.67 -0.56 3.36
CA ILE A 142 -12.98 -1.23 3.37
C ILE A 142 -13.14 -2.08 2.10
N PHE A 143 -12.93 -1.51 0.92
CA PHE A 143 -13.04 -2.25 -0.34
C PHE A 143 -12.02 -3.38 -0.47
N LEU A 144 -10.81 -3.17 0.04
CA LEU A 144 -9.74 -4.17 0.01
C LEU A 144 -10.05 -5.36 0.95
N PHE A 145 -10.64 -5.11 2.12
CA PHE A 145 -11.04 -6.19 3.03
C PHE A 145 -12.25 -6.97 2.55
N VAL A 146 -13.19 -6.33 1.83
CA VAL A 146 -14.34 -7.02 1.22
C VAL A 146 -13.88 -8.10 0.22
N ILE A 147 -12.77 -7.89 -0.49
CA ILE A 147 -12.25 -8.86 -1.46
C ILE A 147 -11.24 -9.86 -0.87
N ARG A 148 -10.90 -9.76 0.43
CA ARG A 148 -9.84 -10.54 1.07
C ARG A 148 -10.00 -12.05 0.90
N ASP A 149 -11.20 -12.55 1.17
CA ASP A 149 -11.46 -13.99 1.12
C ASP A 149 -11.41 -14.54 -0.31
N LYS A 150 -11.73 -13.72 -1.31
CA LYS A 150 -11.63 -14.10 -2.73
C LYS A 150 -10.19 -14.00 -3.23
N TRP A 151 -9.40 -13.07 -2.69
CA TRP A 151 -8.01 -12.83 -3.09
C TRP A 151 -7.04 -13.91 -2.61
N ASN A 152 -7.29 -14.44 -1.40
CA ASN A 152 -6.44 -15.44 -0.76
C ASN A 152 -6.74 -16.87 -1.20
N LYS A 153 -7.85 -17.08 -1.91
CA LYS A 153 -8.12 -18.31 -2.67
C LYS A 153 -7.22 -18.36 -3.91
#